data_AF-A0A9D4S611-F1
#
_entry.id   AF-A0A9D4S611-F1
#
_cell.length_a   1.000
_cell.length_b   1.000
_cell.length_c   1.000
_cell.angle_alpha   90.00
_cell.angle_beta   90.00
_cell.angle_gamma   90.00
#
_symmetry.space_group_name_H-M   'P 1'
#
loop_
_entity.id
_entity.type
_entity.pdbx_description
1 polymer ?
#
loop_
_entity_poly.entity_id
_entity_poly.type
_entity_poly.pdbx_seq_one_letter_code
_entity_poly.pdbx_strand_id
1 'polypeptide(L)'
;MGELDIFTCLLYGNARTDSVYKLRFLWIKEVCDDSPNASKNVDLSVLPPCKQCLLQHIRRVNYQVGIRKKSHIPDPDIPLATEEHGWTNNTDTGLIEPPWIDGDILPPQIVDVLEDMANELEVDNVTD
;
A
#
# COMPACT_ATOMS: atom_id res chain seq x y z
N MET A 1 1.19 -12.94 5.45
CA MET A 1 1.42 -11.59 4.87
C MET A 1 2.21 -11.64 3.56
N GLY A 2 3.20 -12.53 3.39
CA GLY A 2 3.91 -12.70 2.11
C GLY A 2 3.03 -13.22 0.96
N GLU A 3 2.00 -14.02 1.25
CA GLU A 3 1.07 -14.54 0.23
C GLU A 3 0.35 -13.43 -0.55
N LEU A 4 0.00 -12.32 0.11
CA LEU A 4 -0.69 -11.21 -0.53
C LEU A 4 0.22 -10.44 -1.50
N ASP A 5 1.48 -10.27 -1.11
CA ASP A 5 2.47 -9.60 -1.94
C ASP A 5 2.78 -10.44 -3.19
N ILE A 6 2.93 -11.76 -3.03
CA ILE A 6 3.09 -12.72 -4.14
C ILE A 6 1.87 -12.69 -5.06
N PHE A 7 0.65 -12.80 -4.49
CA PHE A 7 -0.59 -12.75 -5.27
C PHE A 7 -0.68 -11.48 -6.10
N THR A 8 -0.34 -10.33 -5.50
CA THR A 8 -0.38 -9.04 -6.20
C THR A 8 0.69 -8.97 -7.28
N CYS A 9 1.90 -9.45 -7.02
CA CYS A 9 2.93 -9.50 -8.05
C CYS A 9 2.50 -10.36 -9.24
N LEU A 10 1.90 -11.54 -8.99
CA LEU A 10 1.33 -12.40 -10.02
C LEU A 10 0.19 -11.74 -10.79
N LEU A 11 -0.73 -11.07 -10.09
CA LEU A 11 -1.87 -10.36 -10.69
C LEU A 11 -1.41 -9.28 -11.67
N TYR A 12 -0.30 -8.61 -11.34
CA TYR A 12 0.33 -7.59 -12.17
C TYR A 12 1.39 -8.17 -13.13
N GLY A 13 1.38 -9.48 -13.36
CA GLY A 13 2.17 -10.15 -14.40
C GLY A 13 3.63 -10.42 -14.05
N ASN A 14 4.05 -10.25 -12.79
CA ASN A 14 5.41 -10.51 -12.35
C ASN A 14 5.48 -11.68 -11.35
N ALA A 15 5.80 -12.86 -11.87
CA ALA A 15 6.00 -14.06 -11.05
C ALA A 15 7.39 -14.17 -10.40
N ARG A 16 8.31 -13.24 -10.72
CA ARG A 16 9.72 -13.29 -10.24
C ARG A 16 9.92 -12.48 -8.96
N THR A 17 8.98 -11.60 -8.64
CA THR A 17 8.99 -10.79 -7.43
C THR A 17 7.93 -11.29 -6.46
N ASP A 18 8.28 -11.25 -5.18
CA ASP A 18 7.44 -11.59 -4.03
C ASP A 18 7.12 -10.36 -3.17
N SER A 19 7.56 -9.17 -3.59
CA SER A 19 7.39 -7.90 -2.90
C SER A 19 6.76 -6.86 -3.83
N VAL A 20 5.59 -6.34 -3.42
CA VAL A 20 4.88 -5.28 -4.14
C VAL A 20 5.73 -4.02 -4.27
N TYR A 21 6.49 -3.67 -3.23
CA TYR A 21 7.38 -2.51 -3.28
C TYR A 21 8.51 -2.69 -4.29
N LYS A 22 9.09 -3.90 -4.35
CA LYS A 22 10.11 -4.23 -5.37
C LYS A 22 9.53 -4.17 -6.77
N LEU A 23 8.33 -4.70 -6.99
CA LEU A 23 7.64 -4.62 -8.28
C LEU A 23 7.40 -3.17 -8.70
N ARG A 24 6.88 -2.33 -7.80
CA ARG A 24 6.67 -0.89 -8.04
C ARG A 24 7.96 -0.19 -8.43
N PHE A 25 9.05 -0.46 -7.71
CA PHE A 25 10.36 0.11 -8.01
C PHE A 25 10.85 -0.29 -9.39
N LEU A 26 10.78 -1.58 -9.74
CA LEU A 26 11.21 -2.07 -11.06
C LEU A 26 10.43 -1.42 -12.19
N TRP A 27 9.12 -1.27 -12.04
CA TRP A 27 8.28 -0.59 -13.04
C TRP A 27 8.59 0.89 -13.17
N ILE A 28 8.74 1.61 -12.06
CA ILE A 28 9.11 3.03 -12.10
C ILE A 28 10.48 3.17 -12.77
N LYS A 29 11.45 2.30 -12.45
CA LYS A 29 12.78 2.30 -13.07
C LYS A 29 12.71 2.03 -14.58
N GLU A 30 11.89 1.07 -15.00
CA GLU A 30 11.70 0.74 -16.42
C GLU A 30 11.08 1.90 -17.20
N VAL A 31 10.13 2.63 -16.61
CA VAL A 31 9.45 3.74 -17.29
C VAL A 31 10.29 5.04 -17.28
N CYS A 32 11.03 5.29 -16.19
CA CYS A 32 11.74 6.56 -16.01
C CYS A 32 13.12 6.63 -16.69
N ASP A 33 13.74 5.53 -17.15
CA ASP A 33 15.20 5.48 -17.48
C ASP A 33 16.09 5.95 -16.28
N ASP A 34 17.41 5.97 -16.44
CA ASP A 34 18.37 6.47 -15.43
C ASP A 34 18.30 7.99 -15.19
N SER A 35 17.39 8.71 -15.86
CA SER A 35 17.24 10.16 -15.76
C SER A 35 15.80 10.52 -15.37
N PRO A 36 15.57 11.24 -14.26
CA PRO A 36 14.25 11.68 -13.85
C PRO A 36 13.79 12.84 -14.74
N ASN A 37 13.60 12.59 -16.03
CA ASN A 37 12.99 13.54 -16.93
C ASN A 37 11.49 13.57 -16.63
N ALA A 38 11.08 14.57 -15.84
CA ALA A 38 9.70 14.89 -15.49
C ALA A 38 8.76 15.11 -16.70
N SER A 39 9.25 14.99 -17.93
CA SER A 39 8.50 15.13 -19.18
C SER A 39 7.86 13.84 -19.68
N LYS A 40 8.26 12.66 -19.18
CA LYS A 40 7.55 11.42 -19.48
C LYS A 40 6.32 11.33 -18.59
N ASN A 41 5.13 11.51 -19.17
CA ASN A 41 3.86 11.27 -18.48
C ASN A 41 3.75 9.77 -18.15
N VAL A 42 4.25 9.39 -16.98
CA VAL A 42 4.10 8.03 -16.46
C VAL A 42 2.68 7.89 -15.97
N ASP A 43 1.92 6.99 -16.60
CA ASP A 43 0.62 6.61 -16.09
C ASP A 43 0.81 5.77 -14.81
N LEU A 44 0.72 6.42 -13.65
CA LEU A 44 0.87 5.75 -12.35
C LEU A 44 -0.31 4.81 -12.04
N SER A 45 -1.41 4.88 -12.80
CA SER A 45 -2.55 3.98 -12.60
C SER A 45 -2.23 2.53 -12.96
N VAL A 46 -1.19 2.30 -13.76
CA VAL A 46 -0.75 0.95 -14.10
C VAL A 46 -0.07 0.26 -12.93
N LEU A 47 0.52 1.01 -11.98
CA LEU A 47 1.29 0.47 -10.86
C LEU A 47 0.41 -0.36 -9.91
N PRO A 48 0.93 -1.46 -9.31
CA PRO A 48 0.19 -2.16 -8.28
C PRO A 48 -0.01 -1.24 -7.07
N PRO A 49 -1.15 -1.30 -6.37
CA PRO A 49 -1.37 -0.49 -5.16
C PRO A 49 -0.24 -0.70 -4.16
N CYS A 50 0.07 0.33 -3.37
CA CYS A 50 0.99 0.16 -2.25
C CYS A 50 0.45 -0.92 -1.30
N LYS A 51 1.33 -1.63 -0.56
CA LYS A 51 0.89 -2.73 0.30
C LYS A 51 -0.17 -2.30 1.33
N GLN A 52 0.03 -1.15 1.96
CA GLN A 52 -0.94 -0.57 2.91
C GLN A 52 -2.28 -0.25 2.23
N CYS A 53 -2.21 0.37 1.04
CA CYS A 53 -3.36 0.68 0.20
C CYS A 53 -4.17 -0.56 -0.15
N LEU A 54 -3.46 -1.64 -0.51
CA LEU A 54 -4.06 -2.92 -0.84
C LEU A 54 -4.73 -3.57 0.37
N LEU A 55 -4.09 -3.54 1.55
CA LEU A 55 -4.69 -4.05 2.79
C LEU A 55 -5.98 -3.31 3.12
N GLN A 56 -5.98 -1.99 3.01
CA GLN A 56 -7.17 -1.17 3.24
C GLN A 56 -8.28 -1.49 2.24
N HIS A 57 -7.94 -1.67 0.96
CA HIS A 57 -8.90 -2.10 -0.05
C HIS A 57 -9.51 -3.48 0.27
N ILE A 58 -8.69 -4.45 0.66
CA ILE A 58 -9.14 -5.81 1.01
C ILE A 58 -10.08 -5.79 2.22
N ARG A 59 -9.76 -5.01 3.26
CA ARG A 59 -10.63 -4.83 4.43
C ARG A 59 -12.03 -4.37 4.01
N ARG A 60 -12.10 -3.34 3.15
CA ARG A 60 -13.37 -2.82 2.63
C ARG A 60 -14.14 -3.84 1.80
N VAL A 61 -13.48 -4.54 0.89
CA VAL A 61 -14.12 -5.57 0.05
C VAL A 61 -14.64 -6.70 0.92
N ASN A 62 -13.86 -7.19 1.88
CA ASN A 62 -14.28 -8.25 2.79
C ASN A 62 -15.50 -7.84 3.61
N TYR A 63 -15.56 -6.60 4.08
CA TYR A 63 -16.72 -6.06 4.78
C TYR A 63 -17.97 -6.05 3.90
N GLN A 64 -17.87 -5.49 2.69
CA GLN A 64 -18.99 -5.43 1.74
C GLN A 64 -19.49 -6.83 1.35
N VAL A 65 -18.57 -7.77 1.10
CA VAL A 65 -18.91 -9.16 0.80
C VAL A 65 -19.57 -9.83 2.01
N GLY A 66 -19.08 -9.57 3.22
CA GLY A 66 -19.66 -10.05 4.48
C GLY A 66 -21.12 -9.63 4.65
N ILE A 67 -21.43 -8.35 4.42
CA ILE A 67 -22.80 -7.83 4.42
C ILE A 67 -23.64 -8.56 3.37
N ARG A 68 -23.15 -8.64 2.12
CA ARG A 68 -23.87 -9.30 1.02
C ARG A 68 -24.19 -10.76 1.32
N LYS A 69 -23.26 -11.50 1.94
CA LYS A 69 -23.49 -12.89 2.35
C LYS A 69 -24.64 -13.03 3.34
N LYS A 70 -24.90 -12.02 4.17
CA LYS A 70 -25.99 -11.98 5.16
C LYS A 70 -27.29 -11.37 4.63
N SER A 71 -27.37 -11.00 3.35
CA SER A 71 -28.54 -10.31 2.75
C SER A 71 -29.85 -11.11 2.80
N HIS A 72 -29.79 -12.41 3.04
CA HIS A 72 -30.95 -13.28 3.18
C HIS A 72 -31.57 -13.25 4.60
N ILE A 73 -30.89 -12.63 5.57
CA ILE A 73 -31.35 -12.49 6.95
C ILE A 73 -32.11 -11.16 7.04
N PRO A 74 -33.36 -11.12 7.56
CA PRO A 74 -34.17 -9.91 7.61
C PRO A 74 -33.60 -8.77 8.48
N ASP A 75 -32.77 -9.09 9.47
CA ASP A 75 -32.07 -8.13 10.33
C ASP A 75 -30.70 -8.73 10.73
N PRO A 76 -29.70 -8.67 9.84
CA PRO A 76 -28.40 -9.25 10.12
C PRO A 76 -27.61 -8.35 11.07
N ASP A 77 -27.01 -8.97 12.09
CA ASP A 77 -26.00 -8.29 12.90
C ASP A 77 -24.76 -7.97 12.03
N ILE A 78 -24.55 -6.68 11.76
CA ILE A 78 -23.47 -6.15 10.92
C ILE A 78 -22.55 -5.32 11.82
N PRO A 79 -21.24 -5.66 11.89
CA PRO A 79 -20.28 -4.88 12.67
C PRO A 79 -20.13 -3.47 12.10
N LEU A 80 -19.67 -2.52 12.92
CA LEU A 80 -19.49 -1.14 12.46
C LEU A 80 -18.38 -1.06 11.40
N ALA A 81 -18.64 -0.33 10.31
CA ALA A 81 -17.67 -0.17 9.21
C ALA A 81 -16.31 0.39 9.66
N THR A 82 -16.28 1.11 10.78
CA THR A 82 -15.07 1.72 11.36
C THR A 82 -14.26 0.76 12.23
N GLU A 83 -14.78 -0.43 12.55
CA GLU A 83 -14.10 -1.45 13.36
C GLU A 83 -13.26 -2.36 12.45
N GLU A 84 -12.09 -1.87 12.03
CA GLU A 84 -11.12 -2.63 11.21
C GLU A 84 -11.61 -3.07 9.82
N HIS A 85 -12.70 -2.48 9.32
CA HIS A 85 -13.30 -2.80 8.02
C HIS A 85 -12.90 -1.82 6.91
N GLY A 86 -11.84 -1.05 7.15
CA GLY A 86 -11.21 -0.17 6.17
C GLY A 86 -12.00 1.11 5.89
N TRP A 87 -12.74 1.58 6.90
CA TRP A 87 -13.37 2.89 6.96
C TRP A 87 -12.98 3.60 8.25
N THR A 88 -12.98 4.93 8.23
CA THR A 88 -12.76 5.79 9.39
C THR A 88 -13.82 6.88 9.44
N ASN A 89 -14.04 7.45 10.62
CA ASN A 89 -14.89 8.62 10.77
C ASN A 89 -14.13 9.87 10.37
N ASN A 90 -14.64 10.62 9.40
CA ASN A 90 -14.14 11.95 9.09
C ASN A 90 -14.78 12.94 10.07
N THR A 91 -13.96 13.52 10.96
CA THR A 91 -14.43 14.43 12.02
C THR A 91 -15.00 15.74 11.49
N ASP A 92 -14.60 16.15 10.29
CA ASP A 92 -14.98 17.45 9.72
C ASP A 92 -16.32 17.36 8.97
N THR A 93 -16.55 16.26 8.27
CA THR A 93 -17.77 16.03 7.47
C THR A 93 -18.83 15.22 8.21
N GLY A 94 -18.44 14.49 9.27
CA GLY A 94 -19.29 13.54 9.98
C GLY A 94 -19.64 12.29 9.16
N LEU A 95 -19.05 12.11 7.98
CA LEU A 95 -19.24 10.95 7.12
C LEU A 95 -18.14 9.90 7.36
N ILE A 96 -18.39 8.65 6.96
CA ILE A 96 -17.33 7.64 6.89
C ILE A 96 -16.57 7.78 5.58
N GLU A 97 -15.25 7.62 5.65
CA GLU A 97 -14.38 7.67 4.48
C GLU A 97 -13.35 6.54 4.51
N PRO A 98 -12.81 6.12 3.36
CA PRO A 98 -11.78 5.10 3.32
C PRO A 98 -10.42 5.69 3.72
N PRO A 99 -9.78 5.23 4.81
CA PRO A 99 -8.35 5.45 4.99
C PRO A 99 -7.61 4.72 3.86
N TRP A 100 -6.78 5.45 3.13
CA TRP A 100 -5.97 4.88 2.04
C TRP A 100 -4.74 4.16 2.57
N ILE A 101 -4.14 4.64 3.65
CA ILE A 101 -3.02 3.99 4.34
C ILE A 101 -3.21 4.10 5.85
N ASP A 102 -2.53 3.22 6.59
CA ASP A 102 -2.41 3.31 8.05
C ASP A 102 -1.06 3.97 8.37
N GLY A 103 -1.08 5.09 9.10
CA GLY A 103 0.13 5.84 9.49
C GLY A 103 0.50 6.98 8.54
N ASP A 104 1.70 7.51 8.71
CA ASP A 104 2.18 8.67 7.97
C ASP A 104 2.56 8.31 6.52
N ILE A 105 2.11 9.14 5.56
CA ILE A 105 2.43 8.99 4.13
C ILE A 105 3.91 9.29 3.87
N LEU A 106 4.46 10.23 4.65
CA LEU A 106 5.85 10.64 4.57
C LEU A 106 6.60 10.00 5.75
N PRO A 107 7.81 9.48 5.53
CA PRO A 107 8.66 9.09 6.64
C PRO A 107 8.85 10.31 7.56
N PRO A 108 8.90 10.11 8.89
CA PRO A 108 9.31 11.16 9.81
C PRO A 108 10.68 11.65 9.33
N GLN A 109 10.69 12.91 8.87
CA GLN A 109 11.78 13.72 8.32
C GLN A 109 12.86 12.97 7.51
N ILE A 110 13.10 13.40 6.26
CA ILE A 110 14.20 12.94 5.38
C ILE A 110 15.56 12.85 6.11
N VAL A 111 15.76 13.65 7.16
CA VAL A 111 16.92 13.62 8.05
C VAL A 111 17.14 12.21 8.64
N ASP A 112 16.10 11.55 9.13
CA ASP A 112 16.20 10.24 9.76
C ASP A 112 16.63 9.17 8.73
N VAL A 113 16.15 9.29 7.50
CA VAL A 113 16.55 8.42 6.37
C VAL A 113 18.02 8.67 5.98
N LEU A 114 18.47 9.92 6.00
CA LEU A 114 19.87 10.27 5.71
C LEU A 114 20.81 9.77 6.81
N GLU A 115 20.37 9.80 8.07
CA GLU A 115 21.12 9.26 9.21
C GLU A 115 21.26 7.74 9.12
N ASP A 116 20.17 7.01 8.82
CA ASP A 116 20.22 5.56 8.64
C ASP A 116 21.15 5.15 7.49
N MET A 117 21.09 5.85 6.35
CA MET A 117 21.97 5.60 5.20
C MET A 117 23.44 5.91 5.51
N ALA A 118 23.72 6.96 6.29
CA ALA A 118 25.08 7.29 6.70
C ALA A 118 25.66 6.20 7.63
N ASN A 119 24.86 5.71 8.57
CA ASN A 119 25.26 4.67 9.50
C ASN A 119 25.56 3.34 8.80
N GLU A 120 24.82 2.96 7.76
CA GLU A 120 25.09 1.74 6.97
C GLU A 120 26.42 1.83 6.19
N LEU A 121 26.78 3.01 5.68
CA LEU A 121 28.03 3.24 4.95
C LEU A 121 29.28 3.28 5.86
N GLU A 122 29.11 3.57 7.14
CA GLU A 122 30.21 3.54 8.12
C GLU A 122 30.58 2.11 8.55
N VAL A 123 29.63 1.16 8.53
CA VAL A 123 29.88 -0.24 8.91
C VAL A 123 30.75 -0.98 7.88
N ASP A 124 30.60 -0.66 6.59
CA ASP A 124 31.40 -1.26 5.52
C ASP A 124 32.86 -0.75 5.48
N ASN A 125 33.18 0.33 6.20
CA ASN A 125 34.53 0.90 6.28
C ASN A 125 35.33 0.44 7.52
N VAL A 126 34.76 -0.45 8.36
CA VAL A 126 35.41 -0.93 9.61
C VAL A 126 35.98 -2.35 9.47
N THR A 127 35.88 -2.97 8.29
CA THR A 127 36.61 -4.22 7.98
C THR A 127 37.64 -4.00 6.86
N ASP A 128 38.76 -3.37 7.22
CA ASP A 128 40.10 -3.63 6.66
C ASP A 128 41.18 -3.26 7.70
#